data_AF-A0A5A9GFB6-F1
#
_entry.id   AF-A0A5A9GFB6-F1
#
_cell.length_a   1.000
_cell.length_b   1.000
_cell.length_c   1.000
_cell.angle_alpha   90.00
_cell.angle_beta   90.00
_cell.angle_gamma   90.00
#
_symmetry.space_group_name_H-M   'P 1'
#
loop_
_entity.id
_entity.type
_entity.pdbx_description
1 polymer ?
#
loop_
_entity_poly.entity_id
_entity_poly.type
_entity_poly.pdbx_seq_one_letter_code
_entity_poly.pdbx_strand_id
1 'polypeptide(L)'
;MVADLLEEDGEAVQPLPWTRWAWRAWHALADDRQWRAGGMGPAMPCNIPWTVMRAYAADHGLHLPTLFRLLRAMDAVHAEWWTDKVKAEQAKTDTED
;
A
#
# COMPACT_ATOMS: atom_id res chain seq x y z
N MET A 1 -6.46 22.00 15.81
CA MET A 1 -7.62 21.15 15.47
C MET A 1 -7.31 20.36 14.20
N VAL A 2 -6.33 19.45 14.25
CA VAL A 2 -5.94 18.56 13.13
C VAL A 2 -5.76 17.10 13.61
N ALA A 3 -6.01 16.83 14.90
CA ALA A 3 -5.81 15.51 15.50
C ALA A 3 -7.00 14.56 15.25
N ASP A 4 -8.22 15.09 15.16
CA ASP A 4 -9.45 14.27 15.09
C ASP A 4 -9.71 13.59 13.73
N LEU A 5 -8.97 13.93 12.66
CA LEU A 5 -9.19 13.31 11.33
C LEU A 5 -8.43 11.99 11.13
N LEU A 6 -7.72 11.50 12.14
CA LEU A 6 -6.97 10.24 12.10
C LEU A 6 -7.59 9.13 12.97
N GLU A 7 -8.74 9.36 13.60
CA GLU A 7 -9.28 8.47 14.64
C GLU A 7 -10.08 7.24 14.15
N GLU A 8 -10.04 6.89 12.86
CA GLU A 8 -10.59 5.62 12.36
C GLU A 8 -9.55 4.70 11.70
N ASP A 9 -8.26 4.93 11.91
CA ASP A 9 -7.23 3.95 11.54
C ASP A 9 -6.97 3.03 12.75
N GLY A 10 -7.28 1.74 12.61
CA GLY A 10 -7.05 0.73 13.65
C GLY A 10 -5.63 0.77 14.23
N GLU A 11 -5.43 0.17 15.42
CA GLU A 11 -4.16 0.20 16.16
C GLU A 11 -2.94 0.02 15.24
N ALA A 12 -2.07 1.03 15.21
CA ALA A 12 -0.92 1.06 14.32
C ALA A 12 -0.06 -0.20 14.51
N VAL A 13 -0.14 -1.12 13.55
CA VAL A 13 0.54 -2.41 13.63
C VAL A 13 2.05 -2.20 13.54
N GLN A 14 2.74 -2.47 14.64
CA GLN A 14 4.20 -2.51 14.65
C GLN A 14 4.69 -3.79 13.97
N PRO A 15 5.47 -3.71 12.87
CA PRO A 15 6.00 -4.90 12.23
C PRO A 15 6.98 -5.61 13.18
N LEU A 16 6.96 -6.95 13.13
CA LEU A 16 7.94 -7.77 13.85
C LEU A 16 9.37 -7.33 13.48
N PRO A 17 10.34 -7.38 14.41
CA PRO A 17 11.69 -6.87 14.16
C PRO A 17 12.34 -7.44 12.89
N TRP A 18 12.11 -8.72 12.60
CA TRP A 18 12.69 -9.41 11.44
C TRP A 18 12.01 -9.07 10.09
N THR A 19 10.80 -8.51 10.09
CA THR A 19 10.11 -8.02 8.87
C THR A 19 10.24 -6.52 8.66
N ARG A 20 10.78 -5.79 9.64
CA ARG A 20 10.87 -4.33 9.61
C ARG A 20 11.59 -3.79 8.38
N TRP A 21 12.60 -4.49 7.86
CA TRP A 21 13.30 -4.09 6.63
C TRP A 21 12.38 -4.16 5.40
N ALA A 22 11.52 -5.18 5.30
CA ALA A 22 10.58 -5.32 4.20
C ALA A 22 9.45 -4.30 4.31
N TRP A 23 8.98 -4.03 5.54
CA TRP A 23 8.03 -2.95 5.79
C TRP A 23 8.57 -1.58 5.38
N ARG A 24 9.83 -1.27 5.72
CA ARG A 24 10.50 -0.05 5.27
C ARG A 24 10.64 0.02 3.76
N ALA A 25 11.04 -1.07 3.12
CA ALA A 25 11.15 -1.13 1.66
C ALA A 25 9.80 -0.89 0.97
N TRP A 26 8.73 -1.49 1.49
CA TRP A 26 7.39 -1.31 0.95
C TRP A 26 6.91 0.15 1.02
N HIS A 27 7.17 0.84 2.13
CA HIS A 27 6.88 2.27 2.26
C HIS A 27 7.77 3.15 1.39
N ALA A 28 9.08 2.86 1.32
CA ALA A 28 10.02 3.62 0.50
C ALA A 28 9.70 3.56 -1.00
N LEU A 29 9.05 2.48 -1.45
CA LEU A 29 8.68 2.24 -2.84
C LEU A 29 7.19 2.53 -3.12
N ALA A 30 6.44 3.05 -2.15
CA ALA A 30 5.00 3.25 -2.29
C ALA A 30 4.66 4.27 -3.40
N ASP A 31 5.47 5.32 -3.55
CA ASP A 31 5.28 6.38 -4.54
C ASP A 31 5.61 5.92 -5.97
N ASP A 32 6.38 4.85 -6.13
CA ASP A 32 6.67 4.25 -7.43
C ASP A 32 5.51 3.39 -7.97
N ARG A 33 4.42 3.23 -7.19
CA ARG A 33 3.25 2.52 -7.65
C ARG A 33 2.59 3.24 -8.81
N GLN A 34 2.35 2.47 -9.85
CA GLN A 34 1.49 2.90 -10.94
C GLN A 34 0.03 2.83 -10.52
N TRP A 35 -0.80 3.67 -11.13
CA TRP A 35 -2.24 3.68 -10.95
C TRP A 35 -2.92 3.31 -12.26
N ARG A 36 -3.82 2.33 -12.22
CA ARG A 36 -4.67 2.02 -13.37
C ARG A 36 -5.97 2.80 -13.27
N ALA A 37 -6.44 3.30 -14.41
CA ALA A 37 -7.74 3.95 -14.50
C ALA A 37 -8.87 2.96 -14.13
N GLY A 38 -9.87 3.44 -13.37
CA GLY A 38 -11.03 2.65 -12.97
C GLY A 38 -12.20 2.70 -13.96
N GLY A 39 -12.05 3.37 -15.10
CA GLY A 39 -13.15 3.62 -16.03
C GLY A 39 -14.20 4.53 -15.39
N MET A 40 -15.37 3.97 -15.09
CA MET A 40 -16.45 4.65 -14.35
C MET A 40 -16.26 4.59 -12.82
N GLY A 41 -15.29 3.83 -12.34
CA GLY A 41 -14.93 3.74 -10.92
C GLY A 41 -13.62 4.48 -10.60
N PRO A 42 -13.26 4.56 -9.31
CA PRO A 42 -12.04 5.21 -8.88
C PRO A 42 -10.80 4.45 -9.36
N ALA A 43 -9.68 5.18 -9.46
CA ALA A 43 -8.40 4.59 -9.82
C ALA A 43 -7.99 3.51 -8.81
N MET A 44 -7.29 2.48 -9.31
CA MET A 44 -6.83 1.37 -8.49
C MET A 44 -5.30 1.36 -8.45
N PRO A 45 -4.67 1.20 -7.27
CA PRO A 45 -3.24 1.06 -7.18
C PRO A 45 -2.83 -0.26 -7.84
N CYS A 46 -1.78 -0.21 -8.65
CA CYS A 46 -1.07 -1.40 -9.09
C CYS A 46 -0.03 -1.80 -8.05
N ASN A 47 0.46 -3.03 -8.18
CA ASN A 47 1.60 -3.48 -7.39
C ASN A 47 2.85 -2.66 -7.70
N ILE A 48 3.82 -2.66 -6.76
CA ILE A 48 5.12 -2.06 -6.99
C ILE A 48 5.80 -2.72 -8.21
N PRO A 49 6.40 -1.95 -9.14
CA PRO A 49 7.07 -2.52 -10.32
C PRO A 49 8.27 -3.40 -9.95
N TRP A 50 8.45 -4.52 -10.68
CA TRP A 50 9.58 -5.43 -10.44
C TRP A 50 10.95 -4.75 -10.64
N THR A 51 11.05 -3.86 -11.63
CA THR A 51 12.27 -3.11 -11.93
C THR A 51 12.72 -2.24 -10.75
N VAL A 52 11.76 -1.60 -10.08
CA VAL A 52 11.99 -0.77 -8.88
C VAL A 52 12.42 -1.64 -7.70
N MET A 53 11.73 -2.77 -7.46
CA MET A 53 12.15 -3.72 -6.42
C MET A 53 13.56 -4.27 -6.65
N ARG A 54 13.91 -4.55 -7.91
CA ARG A 54 15.24 -5.03 -8.29
C ARG A 54 16.32 -3.98 -8.00
N ALA A 55 16.07 -2.71 -8.34
CA ALA A 55 16.99 -1.62 -8.06
C ALA A 55 17.18 -1.46 -6.54
N TYR A 56 16.08 -1.37 -5.79
CA TYR A 56 16.12 -1.26 -4.34
C TYR A 56 16.88 -2.41 -3.67
N ALA A 57 16.63 -3.65 -4.13
CA ALA A 57 17.33 -4.82 -3.63
C ALA A 57 18.84 -4.77 -3.88
N ALA A 58 19.26 -4.33 -5.06
CA ALA A 58 20.67 -4.17 -5.40
C ALA A 58 21.34 -3.10 -4.52
N ASP A 59 20.71 -1.94 -4.36
CA ASP A 59 21.25 -0.81 -3.60
C ASP A 59 21.41 -1.11 -2.10
N HIS A 60 20.57 -2.00 -1.57
CA HIS A 60 20.54 -2.35 -0.15
C HIS A 60 21.12 -3.73 0.17
N GLY A 61 21.68 -4.43 -0.83
CA GLY A 61 22.23 -5.78 -0.64
C GLY A 61 21.19 -6.82 -0.20
N LEU A 62 19.93 -6.67 -0.61
CA LEU A 62 18.83 -7.56 -0.22
C LEU A 62 18.66 -8.71 -1.21
N HIS A 63 18.20 -9.86 -0.71
CA HIS A 63 17.84 -10.99 -1.55
C HIS A 63 16.51 -10.71 -2.29
N LEU A 64 16.58 -10.42 -3.59
CA LEU A 64 15.44 -10.02 -4.41
C LEU A 64 14.23 -10.98 -4.33
N PRO A 65 14.39 -12.31 -4.42
CA PRO A 65 13.23 -13.22 -4.30
C PRO A 65 12.48 -13.10 -2.97
N THR A 66 13.20 -12.85 -1.87
CA THR A 66 12.59 -12.66 -0.54
C THR A 66 11.86 -11.33 -0.47
N LEU A 67 12.51 -10.24 -0.90
CA LEU A 67 11.89 -8.91 -0.98
C LEU A 67 10.62 -8.94 -1.83
N PHE A 68 10.71 -9.53 -3.02
CA PHE A 68 9.58 -9.65 -3.94
C PHE A 68 8.39 -10.37 -3.29
N ARG A 69 8.63 -11.52 -2.64
CA ARG A 69 7.56 -12.29 -2.00
C ARG A 69 6.84 -11.50 -0.91
N LEU A 70 7.61 -10.78 -0.07
CA LEU A 70 7.06 -9.99 1.03
C LEU A 70 6.29 -8.77 0.52
N LEU A 71 6.85 -8.02 -0.44
CA LEU A 71 6.18 -6.84 -1.01
C LEU A 71 4.90 -7.22 -1.76
N ARG A 72 4.85 -8.37 -2.44
CA ARG A 72 3.61 -8.86 -3.07
C ARG A 72 2.52 -9.18 -2.05
N ALA A 73 2.88 -9.79 -0.92
CA ALA A 73 1.93 -10.06 0.15
C ALA A 73 1.38 -8.75 0.74
N MET A 74 2.23 -7.74 0.92
CA MET A 74 1.81 -6.43 1.43
C MET A 74 0.97 -5.65 0.40
N ASP A 75 1.32 -5.69 -0.88
CA ASP A 75 0.53 -5.06 -1.95
C ASP A 75 -0.88 -5.66 -2.05
N ALA A 76 -1.04 -6.96 -1.80
CA ALA A 76 -2.37 -7.60 -1.77
C ALA A 76 -3.25 -7.01 -0.66
N VAL A 77 -2.73 -6.91 0.56
CA VAL A 77 -3.44 -6.31 1.70
C VAL A 77 -3.79 -4.84 1.43
N HIS A 78 -2.86 -4.09 0.82
CA HIS A 78 -3.11 -2.70 0.46
C HIS A 78 -4.18 -2.53 -0.62
N ALA A 79 -4.25 -3.43 -1.60
CA ALA A 79 -5.30 -3.41 -2.62
C ALA A 79 -6.69 -3.68 -2.03
N GLU A 80 -6.78 -4.60 -1.05
CA GLU A 80 -8.00 -4.87 -0.29
C GLU A 80 -8.43 -3.65 0.51
N TRP A 81 -7.52 -3.08 1.31
CA TRP A 81 -7.78 -1.86 2.08
C TRP A 81 -8.24 -0.69 1.20
N TRP A 82 -7.59 -0.48 0.04
CA TRP A 82 -7.99 0.58 -0.89
C TRP A 82 -9.41 0.37 -1.43
N THR A 83 -9.75 -0.88 -1.74
CA THR A 83 -11.10 -1.23 -2.22
C THR A 83 -12.16 -0.91 -1.16
N ASP A 84 -11.88 -1.20 0.10
CA ASP A 84 -12.80 -0.94 1.20
C ASP A 84 -12.91 0.56 1.51
N LYS A 85 -11.78 1.28 1.45
CA LYS A 85 -11.78 2.75 1.57
C LYS A 85 -12.63 3.41 0.51
N VAL A 86 -12.47 3.00 -0.75
CA VAL A 86 -13.28 3.48 -1.88
C VAL A 86 -14.78 3.23 -1.66
N LYS A 87 -15.16 2.04 -1.20
CA LYS A 87 -16.57 1.72 -0.92
C LYS A 87 -17.13 2.60 0.19
N ALA A 88 -16.34 2.82 1.25
CA ALA A 88 -16.74 3.67 2.37
C ALA A 88 -16.95 5.13 1.92
N GLU A 89 -16.09 5.65 1.03
CA GLU A 89 -16.24 7.01 0.48
C GLU A 89 -17.47 7.14 -0.44
N GLN A 90 -17.75 6.12 -1.26
CA GLN A 90 -18.95 6.09 -2.11
C GLN A 90 -20.24 6.08 -1.28
N ALA A 91 -20.31 5.22 -0.25
CA ALA A 91 -21.48 5.13 0.63
C ALA A 91 -21.78 6.44 1.38
N LYS A 92 -20.75 7.21 1.75
CA LYS A 92 -20.92 8.55 2.34
C LYS A 92 -21.53 9.53 1.35
N THR A 93 -21.06 9.50 0.10
CA THR A 93 -21.55 10.38 -0.97
C THR A 93 -23.02 10.12 -1.29
N ASP A 94 -23.44 8.85 -1.33
CA ASP A 94 -24.83 8.45 -1.61
C ASP A 94 -25.84 8.77 -0.49
N THR A 95 -25.36 9.12 0.72
CA THR A 95 -26.21 9.43 1.89
C THR A 95 -26.47 10.93 2.05
N GLU A 96 -25.71 11.79 1.35
CA GLU A 96 -25.85 13.25 1.39
C GLU A 96 -26.74 13.82 0.26
N ASP A 97 -27.22 12.97 -0.66
CA ASP A 97 -28.21 13.28 -1.72
C ASP A 97 -29.62 12.75 -1.37
#